data_AF-A0A2R3QD06-F1
#
_entry.id   AF-A0A2R3QD06-F1
#
_cell.length_a   1.000
_cell.length_b   1.000
_cell.length_c   1.000
_cell.angle_alpha   90.00
_cell.angle_beta   90.00
_cell.angle_gamma   90.00
#
_symmetry.space_group_name_H-M   'P 1'
#
loop_
_entity.id
_entity.type
_entity.pdbx_description
1 polymer ?
#
loop_
_entity_poly.entity_id
_entity_poly.type
_entity_poly.pdbx_seq_one_letter_code
_entity_poly.pdbx_strand_id
1 'polypeptide(L)'
;MVPHLVTALTGPINELEQRILDSMPAIERWFRLEWMEHTPPFYASVDIRNAGFKLAPVDTNLFPGGWNHLTDEMLPLAVQAAMAAIEKICPEARNLLIVPENQARGTSYMANIAQLVRIFNMAGLHVRVGSIDPDVKKATPVALPHGDKVVLEPAQRTRHRLGLKHFEPCTILLNNDLSAGAPGILEELYEQYLLPPLHAGWSVRRKSRHFQCYEEVAKRFGKMLGIDPWLINPLFTRAPGVDFQADAGLEGLRSAVDATLTKVRRKYKEYGINEKAFALVKADNGTSGMGIMTVRDVRELDNLSRKARAAMATLKGGQGVHDVIVQEGVLTQERVHEAVAEPVVYTMDRYVVGGFYRMHAERGSDENLNAPGASFVPLAFEHSTRLPQPGARPGASAPNRFYMYGVIARLATVAASYELEATDPEAEVYD
;
A
#
# COMPACT_ATOMS: atom_id res chain seq x y z
N MET A 1 11.08 11.54 -20.60
CA MET A 1 9.83 11.86 -21.32
C MET A 1 8.67 11.38 -20.43
N VAL A 2 7.85 12.29 -19.90
CA VAL A 2 6.87 12.02 -18.84
C VAL A 2 5.55 11.51 -19.43
N PRO A 3 4.82 10.56 -18.78
CA PRO A 3 3.51 10.10 -19.25
C PRO A 3 2.54 11.26 -19.53
N HIS A 4 2.07 11.32 -20.77
CA HIS A 4 1.00 12.22 -21.19
C HIS A 4 -0.34 11.55 -20.92
N LEU A 5 -1.19 12.20 -20.12
CA LEU A 5 -2.59 11.81 -19.99
C LEU A 5 -3.28 12.08 -21.33
N VAL A 6 -3.68 11.02 -22.03
CA VAL A 6 -4.66 11.13 -23.13
C VAL A 6 -6.03 11.13 -22.47
N THR A 7 -6.43 12.25 -21.86
CA THR A 7 -7.78 12.39 -21.31
C THR A 7 -8.62 13.33 -22.17
N ALA A 8 -9.66 12.78 -22.78
CA ALA A 8 -10.75 13.55 -23.41
C ALA A 8 -11.79 14.07 -22.40
N LEU A 9 -11.54 13.92 -21.09
CA LEU A 9 -12.44 14.33 -20.01
C LEU A 9 -11.89 15.56 -19.28
N THR A 10 -12.54 16.70 -19.47
CA THR A 10 -12.33 17.96 -18.73
C THR A 10 -13.16 18.03 -17.44
N GLY A 11 -13.46 16.87 -16.84
CA GLY A 11 -14.30 16.72 -15.64
C GLY A 11 -13.59 17.04 -14.32
N PRO A 12 -14.23 16.74 -13.16
CA PRO A 12 -13.91 17.28 -11.83
C PRO A 12 -12.50 17.00 -11.29
N ILE A 13 -11.65 16.17 -11.92
CA ILE A 13 -10.23 16.10 -11.51
C ILE A 13 -9.51 17.41 -11.78
N ASN A 14 -9.83 18.15 -12.85
CA ASN A 14 -9.23 19.47 -13.03
C ASN A 14 -9.60 20.42 -11.88
N GLU A 15 -10.83 20.32 -11.36
CA GLU A 15 -11.29 21.11 -10.21
C GLU A 15 -10.69 20.60 -8.90
N LEU A 16 -10.62 19.28 -8.70
CA LEU A 16 -10.00 18.66 -7.53
C LEU A 16 -8.50 18.98 -7.46
N GLU A 17 -7.79 18.87 -8.58
CA GLU A 17 -6.39 19.24 -8.70
C GLU A 17 -6.20 20.71 -8.35
N GLN A 18 -6.99 21.58 -8.97
CA GLN A 18 -6.92 23.01 -8.70
C GLN A 18 -7.19 23.31 -7.22
N ARG A 19 -8.23 22.74 -6.62
CA ARG A 19 -8.54 22.93 -5.19
C ARG A 19 -7.42 22.42 -4.28
N ILE A 20 -6.82 21.26 -4.59
CA ILE A 20 -5.68 20.71 -3.83
C ILE A 20 -4.48 21.64 -3.93
N LEU A 21 -4.19 22.19 -5.11
CA LEU A 21 -3.06 23.09 -5.33
C LEU A 21 -3.28 24.45 -4.64
N ASP A 22 -4.48 25.02 -4.79
CA ASP A 22 -4.85 26.31 -4.19
C ASP A 22 -4.88 26.25 -2.65
N SER A 23 -5.15 25.06 -2.10
CA SER A 23 -5.23 24.82 -0.65
C SER A 23 -3.95 24.24 -0.04
N MET A 24 -2.83 24.24 -0.77
CA MET A 24 -1.59 23.60 -0.34
C MET A 24 -1.14 24.00 1.09
N PRO A 25 -1.12 25.28 1.50
CA PRO A 25 -0.74 25.64 2.88
C PRO A 25 -1.68 25.05 3.94
N ALA A 26 -2.99 24.97 3.65
CA ALA A 26 -3.98 24.41 4.54
C ALA A 26 -3.83 22.89 4.66
N ILE A 27 -3.57 22.20 3.54
CA ILE A 27 -3.30 20.77 3.49
C ILE A 27 -2.05 20.41 4.30
N GLU A 28 -0.95 21.13 4.10
CA GLU A 28 0.29 20.88 4.83
C GLU A 28 0.13 21.17 6.33
N ARG A 29 -0.65 22.18 6.70
CA ARG A 29 -1.01 22.42 8.11
C ARG A 29 -1.86 21.28 8.66
N TRP A 30 -2.86 20.82 7.93
CA TRP A 30 -3.74 19.73 8.34
C TRP A 30 -2.92 18.46 8.63
N PHE A 31 -2.03 18.05 7.73
CA PHE A 31 -1.14 16.90 7.96
C PHE A 31 -0.24 17.09 9.17
N ARG A 32 0.37 18.28 9.37
CA ARG A 32 1.20 18.52 10.56
C ARG A 32 0.43 18.31 11.85
N LEU A 33 -0.86 18.65 11.90
CA LEU A 33 -1.70 18.41 13.08
C LEU A 33 -2.03 16.93 13.26
N GLU A 34 -2.37 16.22 12.18
CA GLU A 34 -2.58 14.76 12.24
C GLU A 34 -1.34 14.03 12.78
N TRP A 35 -0.14 14.42 12.34
CA TRP A 35 1.11 13.81 12.80
C TRP A 35 1.57 14.25 14.20
N MET A 36 0.91 15.24 14.81
CA MET A 36 1.09 15.57 16.22
C MET A 36 0.27 14.65 17.11
N GLU A 37 -0.89 14.20 16.63
CA GLU A 37 -1.83 13.36 17.38
C GLU A 37 -1.56 11.86 17.15
N HIS A 38 -1.18 11.49 15.93
CA HIS A 38 -1.09 10.10 15.49
C HIS A 38 0.33 9.73 15.05
N THR A 39 0.73 8.49 15.33
CA THR A 39 2.05 7.99 14.95
C THR A 39 2.02 7.39 13.54
N PRO A 40 2.80 7.94 12.58
CA PRO A 40 2.85 7.39 11.23
C PRO A 40 3.44 5.97 11.24
N PRO A 41 3.00 5.09 10.32
CA PRO A 41 3.68 3.82 10.10
C PRO A 41 5.15 4.06 9.74
N PHE A 42 6.03 3.13 10.15
CA PHE A 42 7.46 3.25 9.86
C PHE A 42 7.73 3.39 8.36
N TYR A 43 7.02 2.61 7.55
CA TYR A 43 6.99 2.75 6.10
C TYR A 43 5.67 2.22 5.51
N ALA A 44 5.35 2.64 4.30
CA ALA A 44 4.23 2.10 3.55
C ALA A 44 4.38 2.36 2.05
N SER A 45 3.70 1.56 1.23
CA SER A 45 3.39 1.92 -0.16
C SER A 45 1.89 2.04 -0.35
N VAL A 46 1.47 2.99 -1.17
CA VAL A 46 0.07 3.24 -1.51
C VAL A 46 -0.11 3.18 -3.02
N ASP A 47 -0.93 2.24 -3.49
CA ASP A 47 -1.32 2.13 -4.89
C ASP A 47 -2.48 3.09 -5.12
N ILE A 48 -2.36 3.98 -6.11
CA ILE A 48 -3.35 5.03 -6.38
C ILE A 48 -3.87 4.87 -7.81
N ARG A 49 -5.16 5.13 -8.01
CA ARG A 49 -5.75 5.21 -9.34
C ARG A 49 -6.31 6.59 -9.63
N ASN A 50 -6.01 7.05 -10.84
CA ASN A 50 -6.52 8.29 -11.39
C ASN A 50 -7.50 7.97 -12.52
N ALA A 51 -8.79 8.16 -12.27
CA ALA A 51 -9.87 7.85 -13.22
C ALA A 51 -10.25 9.02 -14.14
N GLY A 52 -9.62 10.20 -14.03
CA GLY A 52 -10.08 11.43 -14.71
C GLY A 52 -11.25 12.14 -14.00
N PHE A 53 -12.05 11.43 -13.19
CA PHE A 53 -13.12 11.99 -12.35
C PHE A 53 -12.98 11.66 -10.85
N LYS A 54 -12.01 10.81 -10.48
CA LYS A 54 -11.75 10.35 -9.12
C LYS A 54 -10.25 10.03 -8.96
N LEU A 55 -9.66 10.41 -7.84
CA LEU A 55 -8.27 10.12 -7.50
C LEU A 55 -8.20 9.47 -6.13
N ALA A 56 -8.00 8.17 -6.07
CA ALA A 56 -8.21 7.41 -4.84
C ALA A 56 -7.15 6.32 -4.63
N PRO A 57 -6.80 6.01 -3.36
CA PRO A 57 -5.97 4.87 -3.04
C PRO A 57 -6.79 3.59 -3.20
N VAL A 58 -6.18 2.57 -3.79
CA VAL A 58 -6.81 1.26 -4.01
C VAL A 58 -6.15 0.14 -3.20
N ASP A 59 -4.95 0.40 -2.67
CA ASP A 59 -4.23 -0.50 -1.76
C ASP A 59 -3.28 0.29 -0.85
N THR A 60 -3.08 -0.17 0.39
CA THR A 60 -2.09 0.36 1.32
C THR A 60 -1.37 -0.79 1.98
N ASN A 61 -0.09 -0.92 1.66
CA ASN A 61 0.78 -2.01 2.09
C ASN A 61 1.79 -1.49 3.11
N LEU A 62 1.76 -2.06 4.31
CA LEU A 62 2.69 -1.77 5.40
C LEU A 62 3.97 -2.62 5.34
N PHE A 63 4.10 -3.48 4.33
CA PHE A 63 5.29 -4.29 4.05
C PHE A 63 5.72 -4.08 2.58
N PRO A 64 6.04 -2.85 2.17
CA PRO A 64 6.36 -2.53 0.79
C PRO A 64 7.58 -3.32 0.28
N GLY A 65 7.41 -4.04 -0.83
CA GLY A 65 8.41 -4.98 -1.38
C GLY A 65 9.05 -4.54 -2.70
N GLY A 66 8.98 -3.25 -3.05
CA GLY A 66 9.45 -2.69 -4.32
C GLY A 66 10.40 -1.49 -4.17
N TRP A 67 11.18 -1.42 -3.09
CA TRP A 67 12.13 -0.32 -2.85
C TRP A 67 13.16 -0.17 -3.97
N ASN A 68 13.52 -1.27 -4.63
CA ASN A 68 14.44 -1.31 -5.78
C ASN A 68 13.89 -0.63 -7.05
N HIS A 69 12.61 -0.24 -7.08
CA HIS A 69 12.03 0.51 -8.19
C HIS A 69 12.12 2.03 -8.01
N LEU A 70 12.57 2.50 -6.84
CA LEU A 70 12.90 3.90 -6.63
C LEU A 70 14.23 4.22 -7.33
N THR A 71 14.34 5.41 -7.92
CA THR A 71 15.60 5.83 -8.57
C THR A 71 16.63 6.29 -7.56
N ASP A 72 17.89 6.34 -7.97
CA ASP A 72 18.99 6.85 -7.12
C ASP A 72 18.73 8.29 -6.65
N GLU A 73 18.05 9.13 -7.45
CA GLU A 73 17.70 10.51 -7.07
C GLU A 73 16.67 10.58 -5.93
N MET A 74 15.86 9.53 -5.74
CA MET A 74 14.87 9.44 -4.66
C MET A 74 15.51 9.01 -3.33
N LEU A 75 16.65 8.32 -3.38
CA LEU A 75 17.26 7.69 -2.22
C LEU A 75 17.73 8.67 -1.13
N PRO A 76 18.30 9.85 -1.43
CA PRO A 76 18.67 10.80 -0.38
C PRO A 76 17.50 11.18 0.52
N LEU A 77 16.30 11.36 -0.05
CA LEU A 77 15.10 11.66 0.72
C LEU A 77 14.63 10.45 1.55
N ALA A 78 14.71 9.25 0.98
CA ALA A 78 14.41 8.02 1.72
C ALA A 78 15.37 7.82 2.91
N VAL A 79 16.67 8.09 2.74
CA VAL A 79 17.67 8.04 3.80
C VAL A 79 17.37 9.07 4.89
N GLN A 80 17.07 10.31 4.52
CA GLN A 80 16.72 11.34 5.50
C GLN A 80 15.43 11.00 6.28
N ALA A 81 14.42 10.47 5.60
CA ALA A 81 13.20 10.01 6.25
C ALA A 81 13.48 8.82 7.19
N ALA A 82 14.37 7.90 6.81
CA ALA A 82 14.82 6.80 7.68
C ALA A 82 15.50 7.32 8.95
N MET A 83 16.39 8.31 8.83
CA MET A 83 17.06 8.92 9.98
C MET A 83 16.03 9.54 10.93
N ALA A 84 15.09 10.35 10.41
CA ALA A 84 14.04 10.96 11.22
C ALA A 84 13.14 9.93 11.91
N ALA A 85 12.79 8.83 11.22
CA ALA A 85 12.00 7.74 11.78
C ALA A 85 12.74 7.03 12.93
N ILE A 86 14.03 6.73 12.74
CA ILE A 86 14.86 6.05 13.73
C ILE A 86 15.12 6.94 14.95
N GLU A 87 15.39 8.23 14.76
CA GLU A 87 15.57 9.20 15.85
C GLU A 87 14.35 9.25 16.78
N LYS A 88 13.13 9.13 16.22
CA LYS A 88 11.89 9.10 16.99
C LYS A 88 11.70 7.78 17.76
N ILE A 89 12.04 6.65 17.15
CA ILE A 89 11.73 5.31 17.68
C ILE A 89 12.83 4.82 18.64
N CYS A 90 14.08 4.88 18.20
CA CYS A 90 15.23 4.38 18.95
C CYS A 90 16.47 5.19 18.58
N PRO A 91 16.71 6.36 19.20
CA PRO A 91 17.82 7.25 18.85
C PRO A 91 19.21 6.65 19.13
N GLU A 92 19.28 5.66 20.03
CA GLU A 92 20.51 4.93 20.35
C GLU A 92 20.73 3.71 19.43
N ALA A 93 19.86 3.51 18.44
CA ALA A 93 19.93 2.36 17.56
C ALA A 93 21.26 2.29 16.81
N ARG A 94 21.98 1.19 17.00
CA ARG A 94 23.21 0.88 16.24
C ARG A 94 22.99 -0.21 15.20
N ASN A 95 22.12 -1.16 15.51
CA ASN A 95 21.93 -2.39 14.75
C ASN A 95 20.44 -2.52 14.38
N LEU A 96 20.17 -2.76 13.09
CA LEU A 96 18.83 -3.04 12.59
C LEU A 96 18.81 -4.41 11.90
N LEU A 97 17.82 -5.23 12.27
CA LEU A 97 17.61 -6.53 11.64
C LEU A 97 16.42 -6.46 10.69
N ILE A 98 16.65 -6.75 9.40
CA ILE A 98 15.57 -6.90 8.43
C ILE A 98 15.12 -8.36 8.43
N VAL A 99 13.83 -8.59 8.65
CA VAL A 99 13.20 -9.91 8.51
C VAL A 99 12.46 -9.95 7.16
N PRO A 100 12.98 -10.69 6.16
CA PRO A 100 12.38 -10.78 4.84
C PRO A 100 11.23 -11.80 4.81
N GLU A 101 10.48 -11.79 3.71
CA GLU A 101 9.52 -12.84 3.35
C GLU A 101 10.17 -14.22 3.33
N ASN A 102 9.43 -15.22 3.81
CA ASN A 102 9.86 -16.61 3.75
C ASN A 102 9.84 -17.10 2.30
N GLN A 103 10.75 -18.02 1.97
CA GLN A 103 10.87 -18.62 0.63
C GLN A 103 11.04 -17.62 -0.53
N ALA A 104 11.21 -16.32 -0.26
CA ALA A 104 11.29 -15.26 -1.27
C ALA A 104 12.72 -15.14 -1.82
N ARG A 105 13.21 -16.18 -2.49
CA ARG A 105 14.53 -16.19 -3.14
C ARG A 105 14.54 -15.57 -4.54
N GLY A 106 13.42 -14.98 -4.96
CA GLY A 106 13.30 -14.30 -6.24
C GLY A 106 14.25 -13.11 -6.33
N THR A 107 14.93 -12.96 -7.46
CA THR A 107 15.92 -11.90 -7.69
C THR A 107 15.34 -10.51 -7.48
N SER A 108 14.10 -10.26 -7.91
CA SER A 108 13.45 -8.95 -7.74
C SER A 108 13.19 -8.61 -6.27
N TYR A 109 12.70 -9.56 -5.47
CA TYR A 109 12.46 -9.30 -4.05
C TYR A 109 13.77 -9.17 -3.25
N MET A 110 14.79 -9.93 -3.64
CA MET A 110 16.12 -9.77 -3.03
C MET A 110 16.79 -8.44 -3.41
N ALA A 111 16.53 -7.89 -4.61
CA ALA A 111 16.92 -6.53 -4.96
C ALA A 111 16.22 -5.49 -4.08
N ASN A 112 14.93 -5.68 -3.77
CA ASN A 112 14.22 -4.87 -2.78
C ASN A 112 14.90 -4.90 -1.40
N ILE A 113 15.26 -6.08 -0.90
CA ILE A 113 15.98 -6.21 0.38
C ILE A 113 17.35 -5.54 0.33
N ALA A 114 18.11 -5.69 -0.77
CA ALA A 114 19.40 -5.00 -0.93
C ALA A 114 19.23 -3.48 -0.88
N GLN A 115 18.17 -2.95 -1.49
CA GLN A 115 17.88 -1.52 -1.46
C GLN A 115 17.51 -1.02 -0.05
N LEU A 116 16.72 -1.78 0.71
CA LEU A 116 16.44 -1.48 2.12
C LEU A 116 17.73 -1.48 2.97
N VAL A 117 18.59 -2.49 2.80
CA VAL A 117 19.90 -2.55 3.47
C VAL A 117 20.74 -1.32 3.13
N ARG A 118 20.77 -0.89 1.86
CA ARG A 118 21.48 0.32 1.43
C ARG A 118 20.92 1.58 2.12
N ILE A 119 19.60 1.78 2.11
CA ILE A 119 18.95 2.95 2.73
C ILE A 119 19.29 3.05 4.22
N PHE A 120 19.10 1.97 4.98
CA PHE A 120 19.32 2.00 6.42
C PHE A 120 20.81 2.03 6.82
N ASN A 121 21.71 1.43 6.03
CA ASN A 121 23.15 1.62 6.23
C ASN A 121 23.55 3.09 6.00
N MET A 122 23.02 3.74 4.96
CA MET A 122 23.25 5.17 4.71
C MET A 122 22.65 6.07 5.79
N ALA A 123 21.59 5.62 6.48
CA ALA A 123 21.01 6.28 7.64
C ALA A 123 21.84 6.08 8.94
N GLY A 124 22.99 5.41 8.87
CA GLY A 124 23.92 5.25 9.99
C GLY A 124 23.74 3.98 10.84
N LEU A 125 22.90 3.04 10.40
CA LEU A 125 22.68 1.77 11.10
C LEU A 125 23.56 0.66 10.53
N HIS A 126 23.97 -0.29 11.38
CA HIS A 126 24.56 -1.54 10.92
C HIS A 126 23.45 -2.56 10.66
N VAL A 127 23.22 -2.87 9.39
CA VAL A 127 22.05 -3.65 8.94
C VAL A 127 22.43 -5.07 8.54
N ARG A 128 21.68 -6.05 9.06
CA ARG A 128 21.78 -7.46 8.63
C ARG A 128 20.40 -8.04 8.34
N VAL A 129 20.36 -9.13 7.58
CA VAL A 129 19.12 -9.78 7.14
C VAL A 129 18.94 -11.12 7.85
N GLY A 130 17.94 -11.19 8.73
CA GLY A 130 17.62 -12.36 9.54
C GLY A 130 16.39 -13.09 9.01
N SER A 131 16.59 -14.26 8.43
CA SER A 131 15.52 -15.12 7.96
C SER A 131 14.90 -15.89 9.13
N ILE A 132 13.57 -15.83 9.22
CA ILE A 132 12.75 -16.68 10.10
C ILE A 132 12.23 -17.93 9.38
N ASP A 133 12.70 -18.17 8.15
CA ASP A 133 12.37 -19.35 7.36
C ASP A 133 13.08 -20.57 7.95
N PRO A 134 12.35 -21.63 8.36
CA PRO A 134 12.95 -22.82 8.95
C PRO A 134 13.93 -23.52 7.99
N ASP A 135 13.84 -23.31 6.68
CA ASP A 135 14.74 -23.92 5.69
C ASP A 135 16.12 -23.23 5.63
N VAL A 136 16.25 -22.02 6.19
CA VAL A 136 17.53 -21.30 6.28
C VAL A 136 18.24 -21.72 7.56
N LYS A 137 19.17 -22.69 7.45
CA LYS A 137 19.94 -23.21 8.61
C LYS A 137 21.34 -22.59 8.78
N LYS A 138 21.83 -21.87 7.78
CA LYS A 138 23.16 -21.25 7.77
C LYS A 138 23.16 -19.98 6.94
N ALA A 139 24.13 -19.10 7.19
CA ALA A 139 24.34 -17.90 6.39
C ALA A 139 24.45 -18.26 4.90
N THR A 140 23.49 -17.80 4.11
CA THR A 140 23.31 -18.19 2.71
C THR A 140 23.40 -16.93 1.85
N PRO A 141 24.46 -16.79 1.04
CA PRO A 141 24.59 -15.68 0.13
C PRO A 141 23.64 -15.84 -1.07
N VAL A 142 22.92 -14.78 -1.41
CA VAL A 142 22.09 -14.67 -2.61
C VAL A 142 22.71 -13.60 -3.51
N ALA A 143 23.20 -14.02 -4.67
CA ALA A 143 23.76 -13.11 -5.66
C ALA A 143 22.64 -12.47 -6.50
N LEU A 144 22.75 -11.16 -6.74
CA LEU A 144 21.83 -10.40 -7.57
C LEU A 144 22.41 -10.21 -8.97
N PRO A 145 21.56 -10.03 -10.01
CA PRO A 145 22.01 -9.89 -11.39
C PRO A 145 23.02 -8.75 -11.63
N HIS A 146 22.98 -7.69 -10.83
CA HIS A 146 23.84 -6.51 -10.95
C HIS A 146 25.15 -6.60 -10.14
N GLY A 147 25.47 -7.77 -9.57
CA GLY A 147 26.69 -8.00 -8.79
C GLY A 147 26.54 -7.77 -7.29
N ASP A 148 25.45 -7.17 -6.85
CA ASP A 148 25.11 -7.04 -5.44
C ASP A 148 24.85 -8.41 -4.79
N LYS A 149 24.93 -8.45 -3.46
CA LYS A 149 24.73 -9.67 -2.68
C LYS A 149 23.96 -9.36 -1.40
N VAL A 150 22.98 -10.21 -1.12
CA VAL A 150 22.29 -10.25 0.18
C VAL A 150 22.72 -11.52 0.91
N VAL A 151 23.03 -11.42 2.21
CA VAL A 151 23.33 -12.60 3.04
C VAL A 151 22.14 -12.86 3.93
N LEU A 152 21.45 -13.97 3.71
CA LEU A 152 20.36 -14.43 4.56
C LEU A 152 20.92 -15.26 5.70
N GLU A 153 20.65 -14.86 6.93
CA GLU A 153 21.17 -15.53 8.11
C GLU A 153 20.04 -16.09 8.98
N PRO A 154 20.19 -17.29 9.57
CA PRO A 154 19.17 -17.84 10.44
C PRO A 154 18.98 -16.94 11.66
N ALA A 155 17.77 -16.39 11.83
CA ALA A 155 17.40 -15.64 13.01
C ALA A 155 17.38 -16.57 14.24
N GLN A 156 17.86 -16.05 15.37
CA GLN A 156 17.96 -16.79 16.63
C GLN A 156 17.23 -16.00 17.71
N ARG A 157 16.36 -16.68 18.45
CA ARG A 157 15.69 -16.08 19.62
C ARG A 157 16.41 -16.48 20.90
N THR A 158 16.73 -15.49 21.71
CA THR A 158 17.24 -15.64 23.08
C THR A 158 16.25 -14.99 24.03
N ARG A 159 15.50 -15.79 24.81
CA ARG A 159 14.42 -15.32 25.71
C ARG A 159 13.49 -14.30 25.04
N HIS A 160 13.73 -13.00 25.24
CA HIS A 160 12.89 -11.89 24.78
C HIS A 160 13.50 -11.08 23.62
N ARG A 161 14.57 -11.59 22.99
CA ARG A 161 15.26 -10.91 21.88
C ARG A 161 15.45 -11.82 20.68
N LEU A 162 15.28 -11.25 19.50
CA LEU A 162 15.66 -11.81 18.21
C LEU A 162 16.98 -11.19 17.74
N GLY A 163 17.91 -12.02 17.30
CA GLY A 163 19.19 -11.57 16.77
C GLY A 163 19.79 -12.55 15.80
N LEU A 164 21.06 -12.32 15.47
CA LEU A 164 21.88 -13.23 14.69
C LEU A 164 23.12 -13.60 15.51
N LYS A 165 23.92 -14.53 14.99
CA LYS A 165 25.20 -14.87 15.59
C LYS A 165 26.07 -13.61 15.70
N HIS A 166 26.39 -13.22 16.94
CA HIS A 166 27.17 -12.03 17.31
C HIS A 166 26.56 -10.71 16.80
N PHE A 167 25.24 -10.62 16.70
CA PHE A 167 24.57 -9.38 16.33
C PHE A 167 23.22 -9.27 17.02
N GLU A 168 23.11 -8.22 17.85
CA GLU A 168 21.92 -7.92 18.64
C GLU A 168 21.34 -6.59 18.17
N PRO A 169 20.20 -6.62 17.46
CA PRO A 169 19.50 -5.40 17.06
C PRO A 169 18.70 -4.83 18.25
N CYS A 170 18.47 -3.52 18.20
CA CYS A 170 17.44 -2.84 19.00
C CYS A 170 16.11 -2.74 18.23
N THR A 171 16.20 -2.76 16.90
CA THR A 171 15.08 -2.56 15.98
C THR A 171 15.04 -3.67 14.96
N ILE A 172 13.85 -4.23 14.76
CA ILE A 172 13.56 -5.27 13.79
C ILE A 172 12.59 -4.69 12.77
N LEU A 173 13.03 -4.60 11.52
CA LEU A 173 12.20 -4.21 10.40
C LEU A 173 11.58 -5.46 9.76
N LEU A 174 10.27 -5.61 9.87
CA LEU A 174 9.53 -6.65 9.18
C LEU A 174 9.27 -6.20 7.74
N ASN A 175 9.92 -6.84 6.77
CA ASN A 175 9.53 -6.82 5.36
C ASN A 175 8.82 -8.13 4.96
N ASN A 176 8.28 -8.81 5.96
CA ASN A 176 7.47 -10.02 5.88
C ASN A 176 6.06 -9.68 6.38
N ASP A 177 5.05 -9.93 5.55
CA ASP A 177 3.69 -9.50 5.79
C ASP A 177 2.90 -10.36 6.80
N LEU A 178 3.52 -11.44 7.30
CA LEU A 178 2.97 -12.37 8.29
C LEU A 178 1.61 -12.95 7.90
N SER A 179 1.34 -13.08 6.59
CA SER A 179 0.10 -13.66 6.06
C SER A 179 -0.15 -15.10 6.51
N ALA A 180 0.91 -15.87 6.78
CA ALA A 180 0.81 -17.22 7.31
C ALA A 180 0.56 -17.28 8.84
N GLY A 181 0.55 -16.14 9.52
CA GLY A 181 0.59 -16.05 10.99
C GLY A 181 1.94 -15.53 11.48
N ALA A 182 1.93 -14.79 12.58
CA ALA A 182 3.16 -14.45 13.29
C ALA A 182 3.76 -15.73 13.90
N PRO A 183 4.98 -16.14 13.53
CA PRO A 183 5.62 -17.28 14.17
C PRO A 183 6.04 -16.90 15.59
N GLY A 184 6.00 -17.87 16.51
CA GLY A 184 6.37 -17.64 17.91
C GLY A 184 7.76 -17.01 18.09
N ILE A 185 8.70 -17.16 17.16
CA ILE A 185 10.01 -16.48 17.24
C ILE A 185 9.91 -14.93 17.23
N LEU A 186 8.81 -14.36 16.73
CA LEU A 186 8.55 -12.92 16.69
C LEU A 186 7.64 -12.42 17.82
N GLU A 187 7.03 -13.32 18.58
CA GLU A 187 6.12 -12.96 19.68
C GLU A 187 6.91 -12.61 20.96
N GLU A 188 6.31 -11.77 21.82
CA GLU A 188 6.84 -11.43 23.15
C GLU A 188 8.29 -10.87 23.13
N LEU A 189 8.61 -10.07 22.11
CA LEU A 189 9.87 -9.35 21.97
C LEU A 189 9.78 -7.98 22.66
N TYR A 190 9.76 -7.97 24.00
CA TYR A 190 9.54 -6.74 24.79
C TYR A 190 10.74 -5.77 24.83
N GLU A 191 11.92 -6.22 24.42
CA GLU A 191 13.17 -5.44 24.50
C GLU A 191 13.58 -4.84 23.13
N GLN A 192 12.77 -5.05 22.09
CA GLN A 192 13.08 -4.67 20.72
C GLN A 192 11.86 -4.10 20.02
N TYR A 193 12.07 -3.09 19.19
CA TYR A 193 11.00 -2.52 18.38
C TYR A 193 10.75 -3.38 17.14
N LEU A 194 9.53 -3.90 17.00
CA LEU A 194 9.05 -4.53 15.77
C LEU A 194 8.34 -3.48 14.92
N LEU A 195 8.87 -3.24 13.71
CA LEU A 195 8.39 -2.22 12.80
C LEU A 195 8.03 -2.83 11.45
N PRO A 196 6.76 -2.78 11.01
CA PRO A 196 5.56 -2.49 11.79
C PRO A 196 5.33 -3.50 12.94
N PRO A 197 4.43 -3.21 13.90
CA PRO A 197 4.09 -4.15 14.97
C PRO A 197 3.32 -5.36 14.43
N LEU A 198 3.25 -6.46 15.19
CA LEU A 198 2.69 -7.73 14.71
C LEU A 198 1.23 -7.64 14.26
N HIS A 199 0.42 -6.79 14.90
CA HIS A 199 -0.98 -6.61 14.53
C HIS A 199 -1.18 -5.88 13.20
N ALA A 200 -0.11 -5.31 12.63
CA ALA A 200 -0.10 -4.82 11.26
C ALA A 200 -0.07 -5.97 10.23
N GLY A 201 0.31 -7.19 10.64
CA GLY A 201 0.43 -8.36 9.79
C GLY A 201 -0.92 -8.86 9.25
N TRP A 202 -0.92 -9.44 8.06
CA TRP A 202 -2.16 -9.86 7.38
C TRP A 202 -2.88 -11.04 8.02
N SER A 203 -2.24 -11.76 8.94
CA SER A 203 -2.93 -12.80 9.71
C SER A 203 -4.05 -12.26 10.59
N VAL A 204 -3.98 -10.98 11.00
CA VAL A 204 -4.99 -10.34 11.85
C VAL A 204 -5.56 -9.06 11.24
N ARG A 205 -4.74 -8.29 10.52
CA ARG A 205 -5.14 -7.03 9.88
C ARG A 205 -6.27 -7.24 8.87
N ARG A 206 -7.24 -6.30 8.85
CA ARG A 206 -8.41 -6.34 7.96
C ARG A 206 -8.49 -5.08 7.09
N LYS A 207 -8.59 -5.25 5.77
CA LYS A 207 -8.77 -4.15 4.81
C LYS A 207 -10.03 -3.34 5.12
N SER A 208 -11.09 -3.98 5.57
CA SER A 208 -12.34 -3.34 5.92
C SER A 208 -12.17 -2.32 7.05
N ARG A 209 -11.28 -2.59 8.02
CA ARG A 209 -10.93 -1.63 9.07
C ARG A 209 -10.15 -0.46 8.50
N HIS A 210 -9.13 -0.74 7.68
CA HIS A 210 -8.37 0.30 6.98
C HIS A 210 -9.29 1.24 6.18
N PHE A 211 -10.18 0.70 5.34
CA PHE A 211 -11.07 1.51 4.51
C PHE A 211 -12.13 2.28 5.32
N GLN A 212 -12.52 1.77 6.50
CA GLN A 212 -13.34 2.53 7.44
C GLN A 212 -12.58 3.76 7.95
N CYS A 213 -11.34 3.58 8.43
CA CYS A 213 -10.48 4.68 8.86
C CYS A 213 -10.23 5.68 7.73
N TYR A 214 -9.99 5.19 6.51
CA TYR A 214 -9.78 6.04 5.35
C TYR A 214 -11.04 6.84 4.96
N GLU A 215 -12.23 6.26 5.07
CA GLU A 215 -13.48 6.98 4.86
C GLU A 215 -13.64 8.17 5.83
N GLU A 216 -13.28 7.98 7.11
CA GLU A 216 -13.31 9.04 8.12
C GLU A 216 -12.31 10.16 7.82
N VAL A 217 -11.07 9.78 7.49
CA VAL A 217 -10.02 10.72 7.06
C VAL A 217 -10.45 11.50 5.83
N ALA A 218 -10.96 10.82 4.80
CA ALA A 218 -11.43 11.45 3.57
C ALA A 218 -12.60 12.41 3.81
N LYS A 219 -13.53 12.10 4.73
CA LYS A 219 -14.62 13.01 5.12
C LYS A 219 -14.09 14.27 5.80
N ARG A 220 -13.17 14.14 6.75
CA ARG A 220 -12.54 15.29 7.45
C ARG A 220 -11.78 16.18 6.47
N PHE A 221 -10.98 15.56 5.60
CA PHE A 221 -10.20 16.26 4.59
C PHE A 221 -11.12 16.92 3.54
N GLY A 222 -12.14 16.21 3.08
CA GLY A 222 -13.13 16.72 2.13
C GLY A 222 -13.88 17.93 2.67
N LYS A 223 -14.29 17.91 3.95
CA LYS A 223 -14.88 19.06 4.64
C LYS A 223 -13.93 20.25 4.70
N MET A 224 -12.64 20.02 4.97
CA MET A 224 -11.63 21.08 5.03
C MET A 224 -11.41 21.77 3.67
N LEU A 225 -11.43 21.01 2.57
CA LEU A 225 -11.29 21.53 1.20
C LEU A 225 -12.61 21.93 0.52
N GLY A 226 -13.75 21.66 1.16
CA GLY A 226 -15.08 21.85 0.57
C GLY A 226 -15.34 20.96 -0.66
N ILE A 227 -14.72 19.78 -0.75
CA ILE A 227 -14.92 18.80 -1.83
C ILE A 227 -15.80 17.64 -1.37
N ASP A 228 -16.46 16.97 -2.32
CA ASP A 228 -17.10 15.68 -2.02
C ASP A 228 -16.02 14.63 -1.70
N PRO A 229 -16.04 14.00 -0.51
CA PRO A 229 -15.08 12.95 -0.16
C PRO A 229 -15.09 11.76 -1.13
N TRP A 230 -16.19 11.51 -1.85
CA TRP A 230 -16.24 10.45 -2.86
C TRP A 230 -15.20 10.62 -3.97
N LEU A 231 -14.75 11.85 -4.26
CA LEU A 231 -13.71 12.11 -5.27
C LEU A 231 -12.35 11.53 -4.89
N ILE A 232 -12.13 11.22 -3.61
CA ILE A 232 -10.87 10.66 -3.08
C ILE A 232 -11.04 9.34 -2.32
N ASN A 233 -12.28 8.87 -2.16
CA ASN A 233 -12.61 7.67 -1.39
C ASN A 233 -13.44 6.67 -2.20
N PRO A 234 -12.92 5.46 -2.53
CA PRO A 234 -13.72 4.39 -3.10
C PRO A 234 -14.74 3.90 -2.08
N LEU A 235 -16.01 3.79 -2.47
CA LEU A 235 -17.02 3.17 -1.62
C LEU A 235 -16.68 1.69 -1.39
N PHE A 236 -17.02 1.14 -0.23
CA PHE A 236 -16.92 -0.30 -0.01
C PHE A 236 -18.06 -0.83 0.85
N THR A 237 -18.25 -2.14 0.83
CA THR A 237 -19.18 -2.89 1.69
C THR A 237 -18.52 -4.20 2.11
N ARG A 238 -18.69 -4.60 3.37
CA ARG A 238 -18.20 -5.90 3.87
C ARG A 238 -19.17 -7.01 3.51
N ALA A 239 -18.65 -8.17 3.16
CA ALA A 239 -19.39 -9.41 3.00
C ALA A 239 -18.71 -10.51 3.83
N PRO A 240 -19.15 -10.72 5.08
CA PRO A 240 -18.59 -11.75 5.94
C PRO A 240 -19.13 -13.14 5.59
N GLY A 241 -18.43 -14.18 6.03
CA GLY A 241 -18.89 -15.57 5.93
C GLY A 241 -19.09 -16.07 4.49
N VAL A 242 -18.27 -15.59 3.55
CA VAL A 242 -18.30 -16.03 2.16
C VAL A 242 -17.58 -17.37 2.03
N ASP A 243 -18.23 -18.31 1.36
CA ASP A 243 -17.62 -19.58 0.96
C ASP A 243 -17.70 -19.72 -0.56
N PHE A 244 -16.53 -19.63 -1.23
CA PHE A 244 -16.42 -19.78 -2.68
C PHE A 244 -16.56 -21.22 -3.16
N GLN A 245 -16.51 -22.20 -2.25
CA GLN A 245 -16.68 -23.63 -2.56
C GLN A 245 -18.15 -24.07 -2.49
N ALA A 246 -19.02 -23.35 -1.78
CA ALA A 246 -20.44 -23.65 -1.65
C ALA A 246 -21.31 -22.62 -2.38
N ASP A 247 -22.27 -23.06 -3.20
CA ASP A 247 -23.13 -22.14 -3.97
C ASP A 247 -24.03 -21.26 -3.08
N ALA A 248 -24.47 -21.79 -1.93
CA ALA A 248 -25.18 -21.03 -0.91
C ALA A 248 -24.28 -20.01 -0.18
N GLY A 249 -22.95 -20.20 -0.22
CA GLY A 249 -21.95 -19.36 0.44
C GLY A 249 -21.74 -17.98 -0.21
N LEU A 250 -22.45 -17.67 -1.30
CA LEU A 250 -22.30 -16.42 -2.05
C LEU A 250 -23.47 -15.44 -1.88
N GLU A 251 -24.52 -15.77 -1.11
CA GLU A 251 -25.69 -14.89 -0.96
C GLU A 251 -25.33 -13.51 -0.38
N GLY A 252 -24.57 -13.48 0.73
CA GLY A 252 -24.09 -12.23 1.31
C GLY A 252 -23.20 -11.41 0.35
N LEU A 253 -22.39 -12.10 -0.47
CA LEU A 253 -21.57 -11.45 -1.49
C LEU A 253 -22.44 -10.80 -2.58
N ARG A 254 -23.50 -11.47 -3.04
CA ARG A 254 -24.44 -10.90 -4.04
C ARG A 254 -25.07 -9.61 -3.53
N SER A 255 -25.56 -9.61 -2.29
CA SER A 255 -26.14 -8.42 -1.66
C SER A 255 -25.13 -7.28 -1.54
N ALA A 256 -23.89 -7.58 -1.14
CA ALA A 256 -22.84 -6.57 -1.04
C ALA A 256 -22.43 -5.99 -2.41
N VAL A 257 -22.36 -6.82 -3.46
CA VAL A 257 -22.11 -6.39 -4.84
C VAL A 257 -23.23 -5.47 -5.34
N ASP A 258 -24.49 -5.86 -5.18
CA ASP A 258 -25.63 -5.04 -5.62
C ASP A 258 -25.67 -3.68 -4.91
N ALA A 259 -25.51 -3.70 -3.58
CA ALA A 259 -25.49 -2.49 -2.75
C ALA A 259 -24.35 -1.55 -3.15
N THR A 260 -23.15 -2.08 -3.42
CA THR A 260 -21.99 -1.28 -3.84
C THR A 260 -22.23 -0.68 -5.23
N LEU A 261 -22.60 -1.50 -6.21
CA LEU A 261 -22.84 -1.04 -7.58
C LEU A 261 -23.96 0.00 -7.66
N THR A 262 -25.03 -0.16 -6.88
CA THR A 262 -26.12 0.81 -6.80
C THR A 262 -25.65 2.17 -6.29
N LYS A 263 -24.82 2.20 -5.22
CA LYS A 263 -24.24 3.44 -4.70
C LYS A 263 -23.31 4.11 -5.74
N VAL A 264 -22.49 3.31 -6.43
CA VAL A 264 -21.56 3.81 -7.47
C VAL A 264 -22.34 4.38 -8.66
N ARG A 265 -23.35 3.68 -9.18
CA ARG A 265 -24.21 4.17 -10.29
C ARG A 265 -24.90 5.48 -9.93
N ARG A 266 -25.33 5.66 -8.67
CA ARG A 266 -25.90 6.93 -8.20
C ARG A 266 -24.87 8.07 -8.28
N LYS A 267 -23.64 7.84 -7.83
CA LYS A 267 -22.55 8.83 -7.94
C LYS A 267 -22.19 9.12 -9.39
N TYR A 268 -22.13 8.11 -10.24
CA TYR A 268 -21.87 8.31 -11.67
C TYR A 268 -22.97 9.17 -12.31
N LYS A 269 -24.24 8.92 -11.98
CA LYS A 269 -25.36 9.76 -12.43
C LYS A 269 -25.27 11.21 -11.92
N GLU A 270 -24.91 11.40 -10.66
CA GLU A 270 -24.72 12.72 -10.02
C GLU A 270 -23.67 13.56 -10.76
N TYR A 271 -22.56 12.92 -11.19
CA TYR A 271 -21.45 13.57 -11.88
C TYR A 271 -21.54 13.50 -13.43
N GLY A 272 -22.61 12.94 -13.99
CA GLY A 272 -22.76 12.77 -15.45
C GLY A 272 -21.72 11.84 -16.09
N ILE A 273 -21.21 10.86 -15.33
CA ILE A 273 -20.22 9.89 -15.77
C ILE A 273 -20.92 8.76 -16.54
N ASN A 274 -20.50 8.55 -17.79
CA ASN A 274 -21.05 7.54 -18.69
C ASN A 274 -20.30 6.19 -18.64
N GLU A 275 -19.28 6.08 -17.81
CA GLU A 275 -18.53 4.84 -17.60
C GLU A 275 -19.39 3.76 -16.96
N LYS A 276 -19.07 2.48 -17.23
CA LYS A 276 -19.76 1.36 -16.59
C LYS A 276 -19.24 1.15 -15.17
N ALA A 277 -20.12 1.31 -14.20
CA ALA A 277 -19.80 1.00 -12.80
C ALA A 277 -19.37 -0.48 -12.65
N PHE A 278 -18.34 -0.70 -11.83
CA PHE A 278 -17.87 -2.03 -11.48
C PHE A 278 -17.37 -2.06 -10.04
N ALA A 279 -17.17 -3.26 -9.51
CA ALA A 279 -16.65 -3.49 -8.18
C ALA A 279 -15.51 -4.51 -8.20
N LEU A 280 -14.64 -4.42 -7.20
CA LEU A 280 -13.58 -5.36 -6.91
C LEU A 280 -13.97 -6.13 -5.64
N VAL A 281 -14.08 -7.45 -5.72
CA VAL A 281 -14.19 -8.31 -4.54
C VAL A 281 -12.77 -8.66 -4.13
N LYS A 282 -12.41 -8.33 -2.88
CA LYS A 282 -11.07 -8.55 -2.32
C LYS A 282 -11.20 -9.31 -1.01
N ALA A 283 -10.37 -10.32 -0.80
CA ALA A 283 -10.26 -10.93 0.53
C ALA A 283 -9.85 -9.89 1.58
N ASP A 284 -10.53 -9.91 2.73
CA ASP A 284 -10.41 -8.88 3.77
C ASP A 284 -9.04 -8.93 4.48
N ASN A 285 -8.43 -10.11 4.57
CA ASN A 285 -7.07 -10.35 5.06
C ASN A 285 -6.07 -10.76 3.97
N GLY A 286 -6.39 -10.49 2.70
CA GLY A 286 -5.51 -10.84 1.58
C GLY A 286 -4.40 -9.82 1.34
N THR A 287 -3.26 -10.26 0.84
CA THR A 287 -2.17 -9.39 0.39
C THR A 287 -2.45 -8.79 -1.00
N SER A 288 -1.69 -7.76 -1.39
CA SER A 288 -1.86 -7.07 -2.67
C SER A 288 -1.69 -8.05 -3.85
N GLY A 289 -2.70 -8.12 -4.73
CA GLY A 289 -2.67 -8.88 -5.98
C GLY A 289 -3.26 -10.30 -5.93
N MET A 290 -3.54 -10.88 -4.75
CA MET A 290 -4.17 -12.20 -4.60
C MET A 290 -5.59 -12.10 -4.04
N GLY A 291 -6.47 -13.01 -4.47
CA GLY A 291 -7.87 -13.02 -4.03
C GLY A 291 -8.63 -11.75 -4.44
N ILE A 292 -8.42 -11.29 -5.68
CA ILE A 292 -9.10 -10.14 -6.26
C ILE A 292 -9.86 -10.60 -7.52
N MET A 293 -11.14 -10.25 -7.58
CA MET A 293 -11.96 -10.42 -8.78
C MET A 293 -12.74 -9.15 -9.11
N THR A 294 -12.93 -8.90 -10.39
CA THR A 294 -13.74 -7.78 -10.89
C THR A 294 -15.16 -8.26 -11.19
N VAL A 295 -16.17 -7.48 -10.81
CA VAL A 295 -17.59 -7.77 -11.03
C VAL A 295 -18.30 -6.54 -11.57
N ARG A 296 -19.09 -6.69 -12.64
CA ARG A 296 -19.90 -5.58 -13.22
C ARG A 296 -21.40 -5.75 -13.01
N ASP A 297 -21.82 -6.99 -12.81
CA ASP A 297 -23.19 -7.36 -12.51
C ASP A 297 -23.23 -8.52 -11.51
N VAL A 298 -24.22 -8.51 -10.62
CA VAL A 298 -24.42 -9.56 -9.61
C VAL A 298 -24.55 -10.95 -10.25
N ARG A 299 -25.12 -11.03 -11.47
CA ARG A 299 -25.31 -12.27 -12.23
C ARG A 299 -23.99 -12.93 -12.65
N GLU A 300 -22.87 -12.20 -12.64
CA GLU A 300 -21.55 -12.79 -12.88
C GLU A 300 -21.15 -13.76 -11.77
N LEU A 301 -21.67 -13.56 -10.55
CA LEU A 301 -21.41 -14.44 -9.40
C LEU A 301 -22.06 -15.82 -9.57
N ASP A 302 -23.14 -15.91 -10.34
CA ASP A 302 -23.83 -17.18 -10.59
C ASP A 302 -23.03 -18.09 -11.55
N ASN A 303 -22.18 -17.49 -12.38
CA ASN A 303 -21.43 -18.18 -13.44
C ASN A 303 -19.92 -18.18 -13.19
N LEU A 304 -19.48 -18.10 -11.92
CA LEU A 304 -18.05 -18.12 -11.60
C LEU A 304 -17.41 -19.44 -12.03
N SER A 305 -16.42 -19.33 -12.93
CA SER A 305 -15.61 -20.47 -13.34
C SER A 305 -14.91 -21.13 -12.15
N ARG A 306 -14.62 -22.43 -12.25
CA ARG A 306 -13.82 -23.15 -11.22
C ARG A 306 -12.49 -22.46 -10.94
N LYS A 307 -11.85 -21.90 -11.97
CA LYS A 307 -10.60 -21.14 -11.84
C LYS A 307 -10.78 -19.86 -11.03
N ALA A 308 -11.86 -19.11 -11.25
CA ALA A 308 -12.18 -17.90 -10.50
C ALA A 308 -12.48 -18.21 -9.02
N ARG A 309 -13.25 -19.26 -8.75
CA ARG A 309 -13.53 -19.73 -7.38
C ARG A 309 -12.24 -20.13 -6.67
N ALA A 310 -11.37 -20.91 -7.32
CA ALA A 310 -10.08 -21.30 -6.74
C ALA A 310 -9.18 -20.09 -6.44
N ALA A 311 -9.14 -19.10 -7.34
CA ALA A 311 -8.35 -17.88 -7.14
C ALA A 311 -8.86 -17.00 -5.98
N MET A 312 -10.15 -17.10 -5.64
CA MET A 312 -10.78 -16.38 -4.53
C MET A 312 -10.85 -17.20 -3.24
N ALA A 313 -10.62 -18.51 -3.28
CA ALA A 313 -10.77 -19.40 -2.13
C ALA A 313 -9.54 -19.44 -1.22
N THR A 314 -8.34 -19.21 -1.76
CA THR A 314 -7.07 -19.41 -1.04
C THR A 314 -6.21 -18.14 -1.07
N LEU A 315 -5.64 -17.79 0.07
CA LEU A 315 -4.69 -16.70 0.25
C LEU A 315 -3.24 -17.20 0.22
N LYS A 316 -2.31 -16.23 0.28
CA LYS A 316 -0.90 -16.50 0.57
C LYS A 316 -0.79 -17.37 1.83
N GLY A 317 0.05 -18.41 1.79
CA GLY A 317 0.21 -19.34 2.91
C GLY A 317 -0.89 -20.40 3.05
N GLY A 318 -1.83 -20.49 2.10
CA GLY A 318 -2.82 -21.58 2.05
C GLY A 318 -4.06 -21.36 2.93
N GLN A 319 -4.22 -20.19 3.54
CA GLN A 319 -5.39 -19.85 4.35
C GLN A 319 -6.65 -19.71 3.48
N GLY A 320 -7.79 -20.17 3.99
CA GLY A 320 -9.10 -19.99 3.35
C GLY A 320 -9.59 -18.55 3.45
N VAL A 321 -10.28 -18.08 2.40
CA VAL A 321 -10.98 -16.79 2.44
C VAL A 321 -12.36 -16.98 3.06
N HIS A 322 -12.61 -16.27 4.16
CA HIS A 322 -13.90 -16.29 4.86
C HIS A 322 -14.62 -14.94 4.83
N ASP A 323 -13.87 -13.84 4.82
CA ASP A 323 -14.41 -12.49 4.76
C ASP A 323 -13.86 -11.78 3.53
N VAL A 324 -14.74 -11.09 2.81
CA VAL A 324 -14.36 -10.26 1.67
C VAL A 324 -14.93 -8.85 1.80
N ILE A 325 -14.28 -7.92 1.13
CA ILE A 325 -14.83 -6.60 0.86
C ILE A 325 -15.22 -6.51 -0.60
N VAL A 326 -16.34 -5.83 -0.86
CA VAL A 326 -16.72 -5.36 -2.19
C VAL A 326 -16.40 -3.88 -2.24
N GLN A 327 -15.42 -3.50 -3.04
CA GLN A 327 -14.99 -2.12 -3.21
C GLN A 327 -15.40 -1.59 -4.58
N GLU A 328 -15.78 -0.32 -4.65
CA GLU A 328 -15.94 0.43 -5.89
C GLU A 328 -14.68 0.29 -6.76
N GLY A 329 -14.88 -0.10 -8.01
CA GLY A 329 -13.85 -0.12 -9.02
C GLY A 329 -13.45 1.29 -9.44
N VAL A 330 -12.17 1.63 -9.29
CA VAL A 330 -11.60 2.88 -9.78
C VAL A 330 -10.83 2.58 -11.06
N LEU A 331 -11.16 3.29 -12.15
CA LEU A 331 -10.41 3.21 -13.40
C LEU A 331 -9.04 3.85 -13.24
N THR A 332 -8.07 3.40 -14.02
CA THR A 332 -6.87 4.19 -14.27
C THR A 332 -6.85 4.70 -15.72
N GLN A 333 -6.62 6.00 -15.87
CA GLN A 333 -6.40 6.68 -17.14
C GLN A 333 -4.91 6.96 -17.38
N GLU A 334 -4.04 6.60 -16.43
CA GLU A 334 -2.61 6.76 -16.59
C GLU A 334 -2.08 5.75 -17.61
N ARG A 335 -1.22 6.23 -18.50
CA ARG A 335 -0.51 5.40 -19.48
C ARG A 335 0.95 5.79 -19.51
N VAL A 336 1.81 4.79 -19.60
CA VAL A 336 3.23 4.96 -19.89
C VAL A 336 3.49 4.26 -21.21
N HIS A 337 3.82 5.04 -22.23
CA HIS A 337 3.67 4.62 -23.62
C HIS A 337 2.21 4.15 -23.87
N GLU A 338 2.04 2.97 -24.46
CA GLU A 338 0.71 2.39 -24.71
C GLU A 338 0.16 1.56 -23.54
N ALA A 339 1.00 1.23 -22.55
CA ALA A 339 0.63 0.36 -21.44
C ALA A 339 -0.18 1.11 -20.37
N VAL A 340 -1.22 0.45 -19.86
CA VAL A 340 -2.00 0.95 -18.72
C VAL A 340 -1.09 1.00 -17.49
N ALA A 341 -1.15 2.10 -16.74
CA ALA A 341 -0.31 2.33 -15.58
C ALA A 341 -1.12 2.71 -14.34
N GLU A 342 -0.58 2.47 -13.15
CA GLU A 342 -1.07 3.04 -11.90
C GLU A 342 0.13 3.46 -11.03
N PRO A 343 0.12 4.66 -10.42
CA PRO A 343 1.19 5.11 -9.55
C PRO A 343 1.17 4.36 -8.21
N VAL A 344 2.36 4.01 -7.74
CA VAL A 344 2.62 3.46 -6.42
C VAL A 344 3.54 4.43 -5.69
N VAL A 345 3.03 5.04 -4.61
CA VAL A 345 3.75 6.05 -3.82
C VAL A 345 4.33 5.42 -2.58
N TYR A 346 5.60 5.68 -2.31
CA TYR A 346 6.33 5.17 -1.16
C TYR A 346 6.48 6.25 -0.10
N THR A 347 6.28 5.83 1.14
CA THR A 347 6.40 6.68 2.33
C THR A 347 7.29 6.03 3.37
N MET A 348 7.98 6.85 4.14
CA MET A 348 8.72 6.46 5.33
C MET A 348 8.50 7.52 6.39
N ASP A 349 8.09 7.10 7.60
CA ASP A 349 7.47 7.99 8.58
C ASP A 349 6.34 8.80 7.90
N ARG A 350 6.27 10.11 8.12
CA ARG A 350 5.26 10.99 7.50
C ARG A 350 5.64 11.51 6.10
N TYR A 351 6.81 11.12 5.58
CA TYR A 351 7.36 11.69 4.35
C TYR A 351 7.06 10.82 3.13
N VAL A 352 6.64 11.45 2.04
CA VAL A 352 6.64 10.82 0.71
C VAL A 352 8.07 10.83 0.20
N VAL A 353 8.65 9.65 -0.03
CA VAL A 353 10.07 9.50 -0.38
C VAL A 353 10.29 9.19 -1.86
N GLY A 354 9.24 8.81 -2.58
CA GLY A 354 9.31 8.52 -4.01
C GLY A 354 8.15 7.66 -4.48
N GLY A 355 8.32 7.03 -5.63
CA GLY A 355 7.35 6.09 -6.17
C GLY A 355 7.70 5.61 -7.58
N PHE A 356 6.84 4.76 -8.12
CA PHE A 356 6.94 4.26 -9.49
C PHE A 356 5.57 4.04 -10.08
N TYR A 357 5.47 4.02 -11.42
CA TYR A 357 4.32 3.46 -12.11
C TYR A 357 4.47 1.95 -12.22
N ARG A 358 3.43 1.23 -11.80
CA ARG A 358 3.22 -0.16 -12.21
C ARG A 358 2.47 -0.15 -13.53
N MET A 359 3.03 -0.79 -14.54
CA MET A 359 2.47 -0.87 -15.89
C MET A 359 2.11 -2.30 -16.23
N HIS A 360 1.05 -2.49 -17.02
CA HIS A 360 0.69 -3.79 -17.56
C HIS A 360 0.22 -3.65 -19.00
N ALA A 361 0.94 -4.28 -19.93
CA ALA A 361 0.63 -4.16 -21.36
C ALA A 361 -0.64 -4.94 -21.76
N GLU A 362 -0.90 -6.07 -21.09
CA GLU A 362 -1.99 -6.99 -21.43
C GLU A 362 -3.28 -6.78 -20.62
N ARG A 363 -3.37 -5.74 -19.79
CA ARG A 363 -4.52 -5.51 -18.91
C ARG A 363 -5.21 -4.18 -19.18
N GLY A 364 -6.52 -4.17 -18.98
CA GLY A 364 -7.39 -3.00 -19.10
C GLY A 364 -7.32 -2.04 -17.91
N SER A 365 -7.91 -0.86 -18.08
CA SER A 365 -7.99 0.21 -17.08
C SER A 365 -8.85 -0.13 -15.85
N ASP A 366 -9.69 -1.17 -15.96
CA ASP A 366 -10.60 -1.69 -14.94
C ASP A 366 -10.14 -3.03 -14.34
N GLU A 367 -8.93 -3.48 -14.67
CA GLU A 367 -8.33 -4.71 -14.18
C GLU A 367 -7.23 -4.46 -13.15
N ASN A 368 -6.95 -5.43 -12.29
CA ASN A 368 -5.83 -5.38 -11.34
C ASN A 368 -4.48 -5.42 -12.10
N LEU A 369 -3.66 -4.36 -12.00
CA LEU A 369 -2.35 -4.34 -12.66
C LEU A 369 -1.26 -5.02 -11.81
N ASN A 370 -1.51 -5.27 -10.51
CA ASN A 370 -0.63 -6.06 -9.65
C ASN A 370 -0.76 -7.55 -9.95
N ALA A 371 -0.21 -7.97 -11.08
CA ALA A 371 -0.31 -9.33 -11.57
C ALA A 371 0.95 -9.74 -12.33
N PRO A 372 1.18 -11.05 -12.54
CA PRO A 372 2.29 -11.53 -13.36
C PRO A 372 2.28 -10.86 -14.74
N GLY A 373 3.44 -10.39 -15.19
CA GLY A 373 3.60 -9.60 -16.42
C GLY A 373 3.67 -8.09 -16.21
N ALA A 374 3.45 -7.60 -14.98
CA ALA A 374 3.66 -6.20 -14.65
C ALA A 374 5.13 -5.78 -14.83
N SER A 375 5.32 -4.53 -15.25
CA SER A 375 6.62 -3.87 -15.35
C SER A 375 6.57 -2.54 -14.60
N PHE A 376 7.74 -1.99 -14.28
CA PHE A 376 7.84 -0.84 -13.40
C PHE A 376 8.69 0.23 -14.05
N VAL A 377 8.17 1.46 -14.07
CA VAL A 377 8.90 2.64 -14.54
C VAL A 377 8.89 3.67 -13.42
N PRO A 378 10.04 4.27 -13.10
CA PRO A 378 10.08 5.24 -12.02
C PRO A 378 9.09 6.40 -12.24
N LEU A 379 8.49 6.87 -11.15
CA LEU A 379 7.61 8.02 -11.16
C LEU A 379 8.52 9.23 -11.34
N ALA A 380 8.68 9.66 -12.60
CA ALA A 380 9.80 10.49 -13.03
C ALA A 380 10.01 11.74 -12.15
N PHE A 381 11.17 11.79 -11.48
CA PHE A 381 11.84 13.01 -11.04
C PHE A 381 12.80 13.55 -12.12
N GLU A 382 12.54 13.27 -13.42
CA GLU A 382 13.37 13.83 -14.50
C GLU A 382 13.28 15.37 -14.42
N HIS A 383 14.34 15.97 -13.85
CA HIS A 383 14.48 17.38 -13.50
C HIS A 383 13.61 17.87 -12.32
N SER A 384 13.67 17.18 -11.17
CA SER A 384 13.10 17.63 -9.89
C SER A 384 13.78 18.85 -9.25
N THR A 385 14.15 19.86 -10.05
CA THR A 385 14.45 21.21 -9.57
C THR A 385 13.18 22.06 -9.41
N ARG A 386 12.00 21.48 -9.69
CA ARG A 386 10.73 22.21 -9.73
C ARG A 386 9.79 21.71 -8.64
N LEU A 387 9.53 22.59 -7.68
CA LEU A 387 8.47 22.45 -6.69
C LEU A 387 7.09 22.53 -7.39
N PRO A 388 6.01 22.05 -6.74
CA PRO A 388 4.65 22.31 -7.21
C PRO A 388 4.46 23.77 -7.58
N GLN A 389 3.78 24.03 -8.70
CA GLN A 389 3.60 25.36 -9.28
C GLN A 389 2.10 25.71 -9.23
N PRO A 390 1.65 26.42 -8.18
CA PRO A 390 0.32 27.02 -8.15
C PRO A 390 0.10 27.90 -9.39
N GLY A 391 -1.07 27.81 -10.02
CA GLY A 391 -1.42 28.58 -11.23
C GLY A 391 -0.99 27.96 -12.57
N ALA A 392 -0.22 26.87 -12.58
CA ALA A 392 -0.05 26.06 -13.80
C ALA A 392 -1.37 25.37 -14.18
N ARG A 393 -1.60 25.16 -15.49
CA ARG A 393 -2.81 24.48 -15.96
C ARG A 393 -2.91 23.07 -15.34
N PRO A 394 -4.07 22.66 -14.79
CA PRO A 394 -4.28 21.31 -14.29
C PRO A 394 -3.89 20.26 -15.33
N GLY A 395 -3.30 19.16 -14.87
CA GLY A 395 -2.84 18.06 -15.72
C GLY A 395 -1.60 18.37 -16.58
N ALA A 396 -1.17 19.62 -16.72
CA ALA A 396 -0.01 19.98 -17.55
C ALA A 396 1.34 19.90 -16.81
N SER A 397 1.31 19.90 -15.47
CA SER A 397 2.50 19.96 -14.62
C SER A 397 2.75 18.63 -13.89
N ALA A 398 3.85 17.96 -14.23
CA ALA A 398 4.27 16.72 -13.56
C ALA A 398 4.49 16.90 -12.04
N PRO A 399 5.11 17.99 -11.54
CA PRO A 399 5.21 18.25 -10.10
C PRO A 399 3.87 18.38 -9.39
N ASN A 400 2.87 19.00 -10.02
CA ASN A 400 1.54 19.17 -9.43
C ASN A 400 0.82 17.81 -9.29
N ARG A 401 0.93 16.97 -10.32
CA ARG A 401 0.36 15.61 -10.29
C ARG A 401 1.01 14.74 -9.22
N PHE A 402 2.34 14.81 -9.10
CA PHE A 402 3.05 14.09 -8.05
C PHE A 402 2.63 14.57 -6.66
N TYR A 403 2.47 15.88 -6.46
CA TYR A 403 1.97 16.42 -5.20
C TYR A 403 0.57 15.87 -4.86
N MET A 404 -0.35 15.80 -5.83
CA MET A 404 -1.66 15.20 -5.60
C MET A 404 -1.57 13.73 -5.16
N TYR A 405 -0.76 12.91 -5.85
CA TYR A 405 -0.55 11.52 -5.41
C TYR A 405 0.05 11.44 -4.02
N GLY A 406 1.00 12.33 -3.69
CA GLY A 406 1.57 12.44 -2.35
C GLY A 406 0.56 12.85 -1.29
N VAL A 407 -0.41 13.72 -1.61
CA VAL A 407 -1.53 14.03 -0.70
C VAL A 407 -2.38 12.79 -0.45
N ILE A 408 -2.81 12.08 -1.50
CA ILE A 408 -3.64 10.87 -1.36
C ILE A 408 -2.90 9.76 -0.61
N ALA A 409 -1.61 9.56 -0.91
CA ALA A 409 -0.77 8.61 -0.20
C ALA A 409 -0.67 8.95 1.30
N ARG A 410 -0.47 10.23 1.64
CA ARG A 410 -0.44 10.66 3.04
C ARG A 410 -1.79 10.53 3.75
N LEU A 411 -2.91 10.72 3.07
CA LEU A 411 -4.23 10.44 3.66
C LEU A 411 -4.38 8.94 3.98
N ALA A 412 -3.91 8.07 3.09
CA ALA A 412 -3.91 6.63 3.32
C ALA A 412 -2.97 6.23 4.47
N THR A 413 -1.82 6.90 4.65
CA THR A 413 -0.95 6.64 5.80
C THR A 413 -1.51 7.18 7.11
N VAL A 414 -2.23 8.31 7.10
CA VAL A 414 -3.00 8.77 8.29
C VAL A 414 -4.03 7.71 8.67
N ALA A 415 -4.79 7.21 7.69
CA ALA A 415 -5.77 6.16 7.94
C ALA A 415 -5.14 4.86 8.46
N ALA A 416 -3.95 4.49 7.98
CA ALA A 416 -3.21 3.35 8.51
C ALA A 416 -2.73 3.60 9.95
N SER A 417 -2.41 4.85 10.32
CA SER A 417 -2.07 5.20 11.71
C SER A 417 -3.28 4.98 12.63
N TYR A 418 -4.44 5.49 12.23
CA TYR A 418 -5.70 5.31 12.98
C TYR A 418 -6.06 3.83 13.12
N GLU A 419 -5.86 3.06 12.05
CA GLU A 419 -6.08 1.63 12.05
C GLU A 419 -5.18 0.92 13.06
N LEU A 420 -3.87 1.19 13.02
CA LEU A 420 -2.89 0.55 13.89
C LEU A 420 -3.10 0.91 15.36
N GLU A 421 -3.43 2.15 15.66
CA GLU A 421 -3.73 2.61 17.02
C GLU A 421 -5.03 1.98 17.53
N ALA A 422 -6.08 1.94 16.70
CA ALA A 422 -7.36 1.37 17.11
C ALA A 422 -7.39 -0.16 17.15
N THR A 423 -6.32 -0.83 16.70
CA THR A 423 -6.15 -2.29 16.76
C THR A 423 -4.96 -2.70 17.61
N ASP A 424 -4.35 -1.75 18.32
CA ASP A 424 -3.24 -2.01 19.23
C ASP A 424 -3.73 -2.88 20.39
N PRO A 425 -3.20 -4.11 20.56
CA PRO A 425 -3.59 -4.99 21.65
C PRO A 425 -3.22 -4.44 23.03
N GLU A 426 -2.29 -3.48 23.11
CA GLU A 426 -1.84 -2.86 24.35
C GLU A 426 -2.48 -1.48 24.59
N ALA A 427 -3.44 -1.06 23.76
CA ALA A 427 -4.14 0.22 23.96
C ALA A 427 -4.87 0.26 25.32
N GLU A 428 -4.66 1.33 26.08
CA GLU A 428 -5.38 1.57 27.32
C GLU A 428 -6.89 1.73 27.02
N VAL A 429 -7.71 0.82 27.54
CA VAL A 429 -9.17 0.91 27.46
C VAL A 429 -9.64 1.85 28.56
N TYR A 430 -9.94 3.09 28.18
CA TYR A 430 -10.62 4.05 29.06
C TYR A 430 -12.14 3.78 29.02
N ASP A 431 -12.68 3.18 30.08
CA ASP A 431 -14.12 2.96 30.29
C ASP A 431 -14.91 4.26 30.53
#